data_AF-A0A176FIV7-F1
#
_entry.id   AF-A0A176FIV7-F1
#
_cell.length_a   1.000
_cell.length_b   1.000
_cell.length_c   1.000
_cell.angle_alpha   90.00
_cell.angle_beta   90.00
_cell.angle_gamma   90.00
#
_symmetry.space_group_name_H-M   'P 1'
#
loop_
_entity.id
_entity.type
_entity.pdbx_description
1 polymer ?
#
loop_
_entity_poly.entity_id
_entity_poly.type
_entity_poly.pdbx_seq_one_letter_code
_entity_poly.pdbx_strand_id
1 'polypeptide(L)'
;MAGHSKWANIQHRKGRQDAVRAKLFSKLSKEITVAAKMGDPDPEKNPRLRLVVKQAKQQSMPNDNIDRAIKKAIGGEGEDYEEVRYEGYGPNGVAVIVEAMTDNRNRTASNVRSTFTKNGGNLGETGSVGFMFERKGEVTYPAEAGDADTVMMAAIEAGAEDVESGEDGHTIWCADTDLNDVS
;
A
#
# COMPACT_ATOMS: atom_id res chain seq x y z
N MET A 1 -28.74 32.30 -23.04
CA MET A 1 -28.83 32.04 -21.60
C MET A 1 -28.53 30.57 -21.32
N ALA A 2 -27.27 30.25 -21.04
CA ALA A 2 -26.88 28.94 -20.53
C ALA A 2 -26.60 29.11 -19.04
N GLY A 3 -27.48 28.58 -18.19
CA GLY A 3 -27.37 28.68 -16.74
C GLY A 3 -26.09 28.03 -16.25
N HIS A 4 -25.20 28.85 -15.67
CA HIS A 4 -24.00 28.42 -14.99
C HIS A 4 -24.38 27.59 -13.76
N SER A 5 -24.59 26.29 -13.94
CA SER A 5 -24.85 25.36 -12.82
C SER A 5 -23.55 25.09 -12.06
N LYS A 6 -23.10 26.09 -11.29
CA LYS A 6 -22.01 25.98 -10.31
C LYS A 6 -22.23 24.74 -9.44
N TRP A 7 -23.48 24.46 -9.10
CA TRP A 7 -23.89 23.29 -8.35
C TRP A 7 -23.64 21.96 -9.08
N ALA A 8 -24.02 21.82 -10.36
CA ALA A 8 -23.77 20.57 -11.12
C ALA A 8 -22.26 20.32 -11.28
N ASN A 9 -21.47 21.37 -11.52
CA ASN A 9 -20.01 21.23 -11.60
C ASN A 9 -19.39 20.80 -10.26
N ILE A 10 -19.88 21.35 -9.14
CA ILE A 10 -19.46 20.92 -7.79
C ILE A 10 -19.86 19.47 -7.55
N GLN A 11 -21.09 19.08 -7.92
CA GLN A 11 -21.59 17.71 -7.76
C GLN A 11 -20.74 16.70 -8.56
N HIS A 12 -20.46 16.96 -9.84
CA HIS A 12 -19.63 16.08 -10.66
C HIS A 12 -18.19 15.97 -10.15
N ARG A 13 -17.60 17.08 -9.70
CA ARG A 13 -16.25 17.08 -9.13
C ARG A 13 -16.21 16.31 -7.82
N LYS A 14 -17.15 16.56 -6.91
CA LYS A 14 -17.25 15.87 -5.63
C LYS A 14 -17.51 14.38 -5.82
N GLY A 15 -18.43 14.01 -6.70
CA GLY A 15 -18.73 12.60 -6.99
C GLY A 15 -17.51 11.82 -7.50
N ARG A 16 -16.66 12.43 -8.34
CA ARG A 16 -15.39 11.81 -8.75
C ARG A 16 -14.42 11.63 -7.58
N GLN A 17 -14.30 12.63 -6.72
CA GLN A 17 -13.43 12.56 -5.53
C GLN A 17 -13.93 11.50 -4.54
N ASP A 18 -15.23 11.44 -4.30
CA ASP A 18 -15.87 10.45 -3.43
C ASP A 18 -15.67 9.03 -3.99
N ALA A 19 -15.78 8.84 -5.31
CA ALA A 19 -15.52 7.55 -5.95
C ALA A 19 -14.06 7.09 -5.81
N VAL A 20 -13.10 8.01 -5.97
CA VAL A 20 -11.67 7.72 -5.75
C VAL A 20 -11.42 7.34 -4.30
N ARG A 21 -12.00 8.09 -3.35
CA ARG A 21 -11.86 7.83 -1.91
C ARG A 21 -12.52 6.51 -1.50
N ALA A 22 -13.70 6.18 -2.04
CA ALA A 22 -14.36 4.91 -1.80
C ALA A 22 -13.53 3.73 -2.29
N LYS A 23 -12.88 3.86 -3.46
CA LYS A 23 -11.97 2.84 -4.00
C LYS A 23 -10.74 2.66 -3.10
N LEU A 24 -10.15 3.76 -2.61
CA LEU A 24 -9.02 3.72 -1.67
C LEU A 24 -9.42 3.04 -0.35
N PHE A 25 -10.59 3.41 0.21
CA PHE A 25 -11.09 2.80 1.44
C PHE A 25 -11.36 1.32 1.28
N SER A 26 -11.92 0.90 0.14
CA SER A 26 -12.12 -0.52 -0.15
C SER A 26 -10.79 -1.30 -0.17
N LYS A 27 -9.72 -0.72 -0.74
CA LYS A 27 -8.38 -1.34 -0.72
C LYS A 27 -7.83 -1.47 0.69
N LEU A 28 -7.87 -0.39 1.47
CA LEU A 28 -7.37 -0.37 2.85
C LEU A 28 -8.14 -1.33 3.75
N SER A 29 -9.47 -1.41 3.63
CA SER A 29 -10.26 -2.37 4.40
C SER A 29 -9.89 -3.82 4.08
N LYS A 30 -9.59 -4.14 2.81
CA LYS A 30 -9.13 -5.49 2.43
C LYS A 30 -7.76 -5.81 3.02
N GLU A 31 -6.82 -4.87 2.95
CA GLU A 31 -5.48 -5.03 3.56
C GLU A 31 -5.58 -5.21 5.08
N ILE A 32 -6.42 -4.43 5.77
CA ILE A 32 -6.67 -4.60 7.21
C ILE A 32 -7.19 -6.01 7.52
N THR A 33 -8.19 -6.48 6.78
CA THR A 33 -8.75 -7.82 6.99
C THR A 33 -7.71 -8.93 6.75
N VAL A 34 -6.90 -8.80 5.70
CA VAL A 34 -5.85 -9.80 5.40
C VAL A 34 -4.74 -9.76 6.44
N ALA A 35 -4.23 -8.58 6.80
CA ALA A 35 -3.21 -8.44 7.84
C ALA A 35 -3.67 -9.03 9.18
N ALA A 36 -4.92 -8.78 9.58
CA ALA A 36 -5.51 -9.34 10.79
C ALA A 36 -5.80 -10.85 10.70
N LYS A 37 -5.94 -11.43 9.50
CA LYS A 37 -6.12 -12.90 9.30
C LYS A 37 -4.79 -13.64 9.27
N MET A 38 -3.73 -13.01 8.75
CA MET A 38 -2.39 -13.60 8.65
C MET A 38 -1.59 -13.54 9.94
N GLY A 39 -1.93 -12.62 10.85
CA GLY A 39 -1.27 -12.45 12.14
C GLY A 39 -2.27 -12.28 13.28
N ASP A 40 -1.82 -11.66 14.38
CA ASP A 40 -2.71 -11.30 15.48
C ASP A 40 -3.68 -10.18 15.04
N PRO A 41 -4.98 -10.26 15.34
CA PRO A 41 -5.93 -9.19 15.00
C PRO A 41 -5.77 -7.92 15.86
N ASP A 42 -4.84 -7.91 16.82
CA ASP A 42 -4.42 -6.75 17.59
C ASP A 42 -3.30 -5.97 16.86
N PRO A 43 -3.52 -4.71 16.44
CA PRO A 43 -2.51 -3.89 15.78
C PRO A 43 -1.22 -3.71 16.60
N GLU A 44 -1.27 -3.77 17.93
CA GLU A 44 -0.07 -3.63 18.77
C GLU A 44 0.83 -4.87 18.70
N LYS A 45 0.28 -6.02 18.30
CA LYS A 45 0.99 -7.30 18.21
C LYS A 45 1.25 -7.75 16.77
N ASN A 46 0.83 -6.94 15.80
CA ASN A 46 0.91 -7.25 14.39
C ASN A 46 1.42 -6.01 13.62
N PRO A 47 2.74 -5.93 13.35
CA PRO A 47 3.34 -4.77 12.69
C PRO A 47 2.71 -4.44 11.33
N ARG A 48 2.31 -5.45 10.57
CA ARG A 48 1.63 -5.27 9.28
C ARG A 48 0.25 -4.63 9.47
N LEU A 49 -0.53 -5.13 10.43
CA LEU A 49 -1.83 -4.55 10.77
C LEU A 49 -1.68 -3.11 11.30
N ARG A 50 -0.66 -2.86 12.13
CA ARG A 50 -0.31 -1.53 12.65
C ARG A 50 -0.07 -0.53 11.52
N LEU A 51 0.73 -0.93 10.53
CA LEU A 51 1.07 -0.09 9.38
C LEU A 51 -0.17 0.27 8.56
N VAL A 52 -0.99 -0.71 8.17
CA VAL A 52 -2.19 -0.43 7.37
C VAL A 52 -3.22 0.38 8.14
N VAL A 53 -3.36 0.18 9.46
CA VAL A 53 -4.23 1.01 10.31
C VAL A 53 -3.73 2.45 10.35
N LYS A 54 -2.42 2.68 10.47
CA LYS A 54 -1.80 4.01 10.40
C LYS A 54 -2.08 4.67 9.06
N GLN A 55 -1.88 3.97 7.94
CA GLN A 55 -2.18 4.46 6.60
C GLN A 55 -3.67 4.79 6.41
N ALA A 56 -4.57 3.93 6.92
CA ALA A 56 -6.01 4.18 6.84
C ALA A 56 -6.41 5.45 7.60
N LYS A 57 -5.85 5.68 8.79
CA LYS A 57 -6.08 6.89 9.58
C LYS A 57 -5.53 8.13 8.87
N GLN A 58 -4.34 8.07 8.25
CA GLN A 58 -3.78 9.15 7.44
C GLN A 58 -4.71 9.54 6.27
N GLN A 59 -5.37 8.56 5.66
CA GLN A 59 -6.38 8.78 4.61
C GLN A 59 -7.76 9.20 5.15
N SER A 60 -7.84 9.50 6.44
CA SER A 60 -9.08 9.89 7.14
C SER A 60 -10.19 8.86 6.94
N MET A 61 -9.86 7.56 6.99
CA MET A 61 -10.84 6.49 7.09
C MET A 61 -11.48 6.53 8.50
N PRO A 62 -12.82 6.47 8.63
CA PRO A 62 -13.48 6.38 9.93
C PRO A 62 -13.02 5.15 10.73
N ASN A 63 -12.80 5.30 12.03
CA ASN A 63 -12.38 4.18 12.91
C ASN A 63 -13.35 3.00 12.86
N ASP A 64 -14.66 3.25 12.80
CA ASP A 64 -15.67 2.19 12.66
C ASP A 64 -15.45 1.27 11.44
N ASN A 65 -14.92 1.82 10.34
CA ASN A 65 -14.60 1.02 9.15
C ASN A 65 -13.35 0.16 9.37
N ILE A 66 -12.37 0.67 10.12
CA ILE A 66 -11.15 -0.06 10.49
C ILE A 66 -11.53 -1.21 11.43
N ASP A 67 -12.28 -0.92 12.49
CA ASP A 67 -12.72 -1.93 13.47
C ASP A 67 -13.57 -3.02 12.84
N ARG A 68 -14.44 -2.65 11.88
CA ARG A 68 -15.23 -3.61 11.11
C ARG A 68 -14.35 -4.51 10.25
N ALA A 69 -13.33 -3.96 9.61
CA ALA A 69 -12.40 -4.74 8.79
C ALA A 69 -11.56 -5.72 9.63
N ILE A 70 -11.14 -5.33 10.84
CA ILE A 70 -10.45 -6.22 11.79
C ILE A 70 -11.39 -7.33 12.26
N LYS A 71 -12.60 -6.98 12.72
CA LYS A 71 -13.59 -7.98 13.20
C LYS A 71 -13.97 -8.99 12.12
N LYS A 72 -14.01 -8.56 10.86
CA LYS A 72 -14.28 -9.45 9.72
C LYS A 72 -13.23 -10.57 9.57
N ALA A 73 -11.98 -10.31 9.94
CA ALA A 73 -10.93 -11.33 9.93
C ALA A 73 -11.17 -12.42 10.99
N ILE A 74 -11.62 -12.03 12.19
CA ILE A 74 -11.86 -12.94 13.32
C ILE A 74 -13.10 -13.81 13.11
N GLY A 75 -14.14 -13.25 12.49
CA GLY A 75 -15.44 -13.92 12.35
C GLY A 75 -15.49 -15.08 11.36
N GLY A 76 -14.42 -15.35 10.60
CA GLY A 76 -14.41 -16.39 9.54
C GLY A 76 -15.32 -16.09 8.34
N GLU A 77 -16.14 -15.04 8.40
CA GLU A 77 -17.00 -14.56 7.32
C GLU A 77 -16.23 -13.61 6.39
N GLY A 78 -15.53 -14.17 5.43
CA GLY A 78 -14.84 -13.41 4.39
C GLY A 78 -14.54 -14.26 3.17
N GLU A 79 -14.51 -13.63 2.00
CA GLU A 79 -13.90 -14.25 0.82
C GLU A 79 -12.43 -14.56 1.16
N ASP A 80 -11.95 -15.74 0.74
CA ASP A 80 -10.55 -16.10 0.90
C ASP A 80 -9.69 -15.30 -0.07
N TYR A 81 -9.25 -14.14 0.40
CA TYR A 81 -8.26 -13.33 -0.28
C TYR A 81 -6.88 -13.96 -0.13
N GLU A 82 -6.21 -14.15 -1.25
CA GLU A 82 -4.80 -14.53 -1.31
C GLU A 82 -3.98 -13.41 -1.96
N GLU A 83 -2.71 -13.34 -1.55
CA GLU A 83 -1.72 -12.48 -2.20
C GLU A 83 -1.18 -13.15 -3.45
N VAL A 84 -1.17 -12.39 -4.53
CA VAL A 84 -0.61 -12.80 -5.81
C VAL A 84 0.31 -11.72 -6.33
N ARG A 85 1.49 -12.15 -6.79
CA ARG A 85 2.46 -11.30 -7.47
C ARG A 85 2.46 -11.63 -8.95
N TYR A 86 2.37 -10.60 -9.77
CA TYR A 86 2.53 -10.67 -11.21
C TYR A 86 3.75 -9.86 -11.61
N GLU A 87 4.45 -10.35 -12.62
CA GLU A 87 5.70 -9.78 -13.10
C GLU A 87 5.59 -9.56 -14.60
N GLY A 88 6.20 -8.48 -15.11
CA GLY A 88 6.18 -8.22 -16.54
C GLY A 88 6.94 -6.96 -16.93
N TYR A 89 6.81 -6.59 -18.19
CA TYR A 89 7.46 -5.42 -18.77
C TYR A 89 6.43 -4.45 -19.33
N GLY A 90 6.60 -3.17 -19.04
CA GLY A 90 5.87 -2.07 -19.65
C GLY A 90 6.51 -1.59 -20.96
N PRO A 91 6.05 -0.45 -21.49
CA PRO A 91 6.68 0.22 -22.63
C PRO A 91 8.18 0.41 -22.43
N ASN A 92 8.96 0.27 -23.50
CA ASN A 92 10.41 0.43 -23.50
C ASN A 92 11.16 -0.52 -22.55
N GLY A 93 10.56 -1.65 -22.18
CA GLY A 93 11.21 -2.67 -21.35
C GLY A 93 11.31 -2.31 -19.86
N VAL A 94 10.51 -1.36 -19.37
CA VAL A 94 10.44 -1.02 -17.94
C VAL A 94 9.95 -2.24 -17.16
N ALA A 95 10.72 -2.71 -16.19
CA ALA A 95 10.34 -3.82 -15.33
C ALA A 95 9.20 -3.40 -14.37
N VAL A 96 8.18 -4.25 -14.24
CA VAL A 96 6.99 -3.96 -13.43
C VAL A 96 6.63 -5.16 -12.56
N ILE A 97 6.45 -4.90 -11.27
CA ILE A 97 5.86 -5.82 -10.30
C ILE A 97 4.47 -5.33 -9.94
N VAL A 98 3.49 -6.24 -10.01
CA VAL A 98 2.10 -5.97 -9.59
C VAL A 98 1.75 -6.91 -8.45
N GLU A 99 1.65 -6.36 -7.25
CA GLU A 99 1.12 -7.06 -6.08
C GLU A 99 -0.38 -6.82 -5.97
N ALA A 100 -1.13 -7.90 -5.79
CA ALA A 100 -2.57 -7.84 -5.65
C ALA A 100 -3.07 -8.82 -4.59
N MET A 101 -4.14 -8.44 -3.90
CA MET A 101 -4.95 -9.36 -3.11
C MET A 101 -6.23 -9.69 -3.85
N THR A 102 -6.55 -10.97 -3.98
CA THR A 102 -7.69 -11.42 -4.77
C THR A 102 -8.34 -12.67 -4.18
N ASP A 103 -9.66 -12.73 -4.26
CA ASP A 103 -10.51 -13.91 -4.04
C ASP A 103 -10.62 -14.81 -5.28
N ASN A 104 -10.03 -14.37 -6.40
CA ASN A 104 -10.07 -15.09 -7.68
C ASN A 104 -8.83 -14.78 -8.53
N ARG A 105 -7.87 -15.71 -8.58
CA ARG A 105 -6.62 -15.53 -9.35
C ARG A 105 -6.89 -15.38 -10.84
N ASN A 106 -7.77 -16.21 -11.41
CA ASN A 106 -8.02 -16.23 -12.85
C ASN A 106 -8.56 -14.89 -13.36
N ARG A 107 -9.52 -14.31 -12.62
CA ARG A 107 -10.07 -12.98 -12.93
C ARG A 107 -8.98 -11.90 -12.86
N THR A 108 -8.17 -11.92 -11.81
CA THR A 108 -7.12 -10.91 -11.60
C THR A 108 -5.99 -11.05 -12.63
N ALA A 109 -5.51 -12.27 -12.90
CA ALA A 109 -4.52 -12.54 -13.92
C ALA A 109 -4.98 -12.10 -15.32
N SER A 110 -6.23 -12.37 -15.68
CA SER A 110 -6.83 -11.92 -16.95
C SER A 110 -6.86 -10.38 -17.05
N ASN A 111 -7.32 -9.70 -15.98
CA ASN A 111 -7.36 -8.25 -15.93
C ASN A 111 -5.97 -7.62 -16.02
N VAL A 112 -5.00 -8.13 -15.25
CA VAL A 112 -3.61 -7.66 -15.27
C VAL A 112 -3.01 -7.85 -16.66
N ARG A 113 -3.10 -9.06 -17.22
CA ARG A 113 -2.62 -9.35 -18.59
C ARG A 113 -3.21 -8.39 -19.61
N SER A 114 -4.53 -8.20 -19.61
CA SER A 114 -5.20 -7.30 -20.55
C SER A 114 -4.75 -5.84 -20.38
N THR A 115 -4.40 -5.44 -19.16
CA THR A 115 -3.91 -4.08 -18.86
C THR A 115 -2.51 -3.87 -19.42
N PHE A 116 -1.59 -4.82 -19.23
CA PHE A 116 -0.27 -4.79 -19.87
C PHE A 116 -0.39 -4.68 -21.39
N THR A 117 -1.16 -5.59 -22.01
CA THR A 117 -1.32 -5.64 -23.48
C THR A 117 -1.90 -4.35 -24.06
N LYS A 118 -2.90 -3.75 -23.40
CA LYS A 118 -3.51 -2.49 -23.86
C LYS A 118 -2.56 -1.29 -23.77
N ASN A 119 -1.57 -1.35 -22.89
CA ASN A 119 -0.63 -0.24 -22.63
C ASN A 119 0.77 -0.52 -23.20
N GLY A 120 0.91 -1.41 -24.20
CA GLY A 120 2.19 -1.63 -24.88
C GLY A 120 3.22 -2.41 -24.07
N GLY A 121 2.78 -3.19 -23.08
CA GLY A 121 3.61 -4.10 -22.29
C GLY A 121 3.14 -5.55 -22.39
N ASN A 122 3.80 -6.42 -21.64
CA ASN A 122 3.47 -7.83 -21.54
C ASN A 122 3.60 -8.34 -20.10
N LEU A 123 2.63 -9.17 -19.70
CA LEU A 123 2.74 -9.97 -18.48
C LEU A 123 3.74 -11.11 -18.75
N GLY A 124 4.77 -11.21 -17.91
CA GLY A 124 5.77 -12.26 -17.92
C GLY A 124 5.43 -13.42 -16.98
N GLU A 125 6.37 -14.35 -16.87
CA GLU A 125 6.33 -15.44 -15.90
C GLU A 125 6.89 -14.98 -14.54
N THR A 126 6.60 -15.73 -13.48
CA THR A 126 7.20 -15.51 -12.17
C THR A 126 8.72 -15.60 -12.25
N GLY A 127 9.43 -14.63 -11.69
CA GLY A 127 10.88 -14.51 -11.76
C GLY A 127 11.42 -13.76 -13.00
N SER A 128 10.57 -13.27 -13.90
CA SER A 128 10.99 -12.51 -15.09
C SER A 128 11.64 -11.17 -14.76
N VAL A 129 11.18 -10.49 -13.70
CA VAL A 129 11.77 -9.22 -13.26
C VAL A 129 12.11 -9.19 -11.78
N GLY A 130 11.66 -10.18 -11.00
CA GLY A 130 11.84 -10.20 -9.55
C GLY A 130 13.28 -10.02 -9.08
N PHE A 131 14.27 -10.51 -9.84
CA PHE A 131 15.70 -10.34 -9.52
C PHE A 131 16.22 -8.90 -9.68
N MET A 132 15.46 -8.01 -10.31
CA MET A 132 15.79 -6.58 -10.46
C MET A 132 15.29 -5.74 -9.27
N PHE A 133 14.55 -6.34 -8.33
CA PHE A 133 13.95 -5.64 -7.20
C PHE A 133 14.33 -6.32 -5.88
N GLU A 134 14.65 -5.49 -4.89
CA GLU A 134 14.76 -5.92 -3.50
C GLU A 134 13.54 -5.43 -2.72
N ARG A 135 13.00 -6.29 -1.86
CA ARG A 135 11.96 -5.88 -0.90
C ARG A 135 12.67 -5.27 0.31
N LYS A 136 12.33 -4.03 0.64
CA LYS A 136 12.91 -3.28 1.75
C LYS A 136 11.80 -2.70 2.63
N GLY A 137 12.12 -2.49 3.91
CA GLY A 137 11.37 -1.60 4.77
C GLY A 137 11.78 -0.15 4.47
N GLU A 138 10.81 0.77 4.49
CA GLU A 138 11.04 2.21 4.36
C GLU A 138 10.29 2.93 5.48
N VAL A 139 11.03 3.76 6.22
CA VAL A 139 10.49 4.62 7.28
C VAL A 139 10.79 6.06 6.91
N THR A 140 9.75 6.90 6.98
CA THR A 140 9.87 8.34 6.73
C THR A 140 9.49 9.14 7.97
N TYR A 141 10.38 10.06 8.33
CA TYR A 141 10.14 11.06 9.38
C TYR A 141 10.22 12.46 8.80
N PRO A 142 9.44 13.42 9.32
CA PRO A 142 9.56 14.80 8.92
C PRO A 142 10.86 15.42 9.45
N ALA A 143 11.34 16.51 8.85
CA ALA A 143 12.62 17.14 9.21
C ALA A 143 12.67 17.62 10.68
N GLU A 144 11.52 17.86 11.32
CA GLU A 144 11.47 18.25 12.73
C GLU A 144 11.70 17.07 13.70
N ALA A 145 11.85 15.84 13.20
CA ALA A 145 12.11 14.66 14.03
C ALA A 145 13.52 14.68 14.66
N GLY A 146 14.49 15.33 14.01
CA GLY A 146 15.85 15.47 14.52
C GLY A 146 16.80 16.06 13.49
N ASP A 147 18.03 16.38 13.89
CA ASP A 147 19.08 16.70 12.91
C ASP A 147 19.55 15.42 12.21
N ALA A 148 20.14 15.58 11.01
CA ALA A 148 20.54 14.47 10.15
C ALA A 148 21.51 13.49 10.83
N ASP A 149 22.47 13.99 11.59
CA ASP A 149 23.47 13.15 12.26
C ASP A 149 22.81 12.32 13.37
N THR A 150 21.95 12.93 14.18
CA THR A 150 21.23 12.22 15.25
C THR A 150 20.32 11.14 14.69
N VAL A 151 19.53 11.44 13.64
CA VAL A 151 18.62 10.48 13.02
C VAL A 151 19.38 9.32 12.38
N MET A 152 20.45 9.62 11.63
CA MET A 152 21.29 8.59 11.01
C MET A 152 21.87 7.63 12.05
N MET A 153 22.43 8.16 13.14
CA MET A 153 23.02 7.34 14.19
C MET A 153 21.99 6.42 14.86
N ALA A 154 20.81 6.95 15.19
CA ALA A 154 19.73 6.16 15.78
C ALA A 154 19.21 5.08 14.82
N ALA A 155 19.05 5.41 13.54
CA ALA A 155 18.60 4.47 12.52
C ALA A 155 19.60 3.31 12.33
N ILE A 156 20.91 3.61 12.28
CA ILE A 156 21.95 2.57 12.18
C ILE A 156 21.92 1.64 13.40
N GLU A 157 21.78 2.20 14.61
CA GLU A 157 21.68 1.40 15.84
C GLU A 157 20.45 0.47 15.83
N ALA A 158 19.36 0.91 15.20
CA ALA A 158 18.14 0.13 15.03
C ALA A 158 18.18 -0.91 13.89
N GLY A 159 19.23 -0.93 13.07
CA GLY A 159 19.38 -1.89 11.96
C GLY A 159 19.07 -1.35 10.57
N ALA A 160 19.09 -0.02 10.37
CA ALA A 160 18.96 0.57 9.04
C ALA A 160 20.14 0.18 8.12
N GLU A 161 19.82 -0.03 6.85
CA GLU A 161 20.79 -0.27 5.78
C GLU A 161 21.21 1.04 5.09
N ASP A 162 20.30 2.03 5.04
CA ASP A 162 20.57 3.32 4.41
C ASP A 162 19.71 4.45 5.02
N VAL A 163 20.21 5.68 4.98
CA VAL A 163 19.54 6.88 5.50
C VAL A 163 19.83 8.08 4.60
N GLU A 164 18.77 8.64 4.02
CA GLU A 164 18.82 9.92 3.32
C GLU A 164 18.10 11.00 4.13
N SER A 165 18.76 12.14 4.35
CA SER A 165 18.19 13.29 5.05
C SER A 165 18.26 14.54 4.18
N GLY A 166 17.20 15.34 4.18
CA GLY A 166 17.12 16.58 3.41
C GLY A 166 16.08 17.54 3.98
N GLU A 167 15.76 18.60 3.23
CA GLU A 167 14.78 19.62 3.65
C GLU A 167 13.37 19.04 3.83
N ASP A 168 13.03 17.99 3.07
CA ASP A 168 11.72 17.34 3.11
C ASP A 168 11.59 16.28 4.23
N GLY A 169 12.67 15.96 4.94
CA GLY A 169 12.70 15.00 6.03
C GLY A 169 13.78 13.93 5.92
N HIS A 170 13.54 12.80 6.59
CA HIS A 170 14.44 11.66 6.66
C HIS A 170 13.76 10.43 6.06
N THR A 171 14.46 9.75 5.16
CA THR A 171 14.06 8.46 4.59
C THR A 171 15.07 7.40 5.01
N ILE A 172 14.60 6.36 5.69
CA ILE A 172 15.43 5.28 6.22
C ILE A 172 15.00 3.98 5.56
N TRP A 173 15.96 3.24 5.01
CA TRP A 173 15.75 1.91 4.43
C TRP A 173 16.37 0.83 5.30
N CYS A 174 15.72 -0.33 5.36
CA CYS A 174 16.16 -1.51 6.10
C CYS A 174 15.68 -2.80 5.42
N ALA A 175 16.12 -3.95 5.92
CA ALA A 175 15.51 -5.23 5.55
C ALA A 175 14.01 -5.21 5.89
N ASP A 176 13.17 -5.89 5.11
CA ASP A 176 11.72 -5.90 5.34
C ASP A 176 11.32 -6.53 6.68
N THR A 177 12.17 -7.42 7.21
CA THR A 177 12.03 -8.03 8.53
C THR A 177 12.31 -7.07 9.69
N ASP A 178 13.11 -6.04 9.45
CA ASP A 178 13.65 -5.16 10.50
C ASP A 178 12.82 -3.87 10.60
N LEU A 179 11.83 -3.69 9.71
CA LEU A 179 10.97 -2.51 9.66
C LEU A 179 10.34 -2.16 11.01
N ASN A 180 10.00 -3.15 11.83
CA ASN A 180 9.41 -2.91 13.14
C ASN A 180 10.39 -2.29 14.15
N ASP A 181 11.65 -2.69 14.08
CA ASP A 181 12.69 -2.26 15.01
C ASP A 181 13.25 -0.89 14.59
N VAL A 182 13.22 -0.58 13.29
CA VAL A 182 13.67 0.69 12.70
C VAL A 182 12.59 1.80 12.75
N SER A 183 11.29 1.48 12.84
CA SER A 183 10.17 2.45 12.75
C SER A 183 9.69 3.06 14.06
#